data_AF-A0A1H3HMP0-F1
#
_entry.id   AF-A0A1H3HMP0-F1
#
_cell.length_a   1.000
_cell.length_b   1.000
_cell.length_c   1.000
_cell.angle_alpha   90.00
_cell.angle_beta   90.00
_cell.angle_gamma   90.00
#
_symmetry.space_group_name_H-M   'P 1'
#
loop_
_entity.id
_entity.type
_entity.pdbx_description
1 polymer ?
#
loop_
_entity_poly.entity_id
_entity_poly.type
_entity_poly.pdbx_seq_one_letter_code
_entity_poly.pdbx_strand_id
1 'polypeptide(L)'
;MIDTMEAMPGVGLAAPQIGVALRLAVVDASDTRGQAIRMANPHVLHASVQPRSHEEASPNLPGVSAVIERPGAVTVTYLDEHGAEVEKDFVGLWATSVQHQIDHLDGRMYFDRLGKVKRDMLLRRAKKAARAD
;
A
#
# COMPACT_ATOMS: atom_id res chain seq x y z
N MET A 1 2.56 11.34 9.28
CA MET A 1 2.17 10.32 8.27
C MET A 1 1.86 10.98 6.94
N ILE A 2 0.88 11.89 6.86
CA ILE A 2 0.54 12.58 5.58
C ILE A 2 1.75 13.33 5.02
N ASP A 3 2.39 14.19 5.82
CA ASP A 3 3.58 14.94 5.35
C ASP A 3 4.68 14.00 4.82
N THR A 4 4.87 12.85 5.47
CA THR A 4 5.82 11.83 5.03
C THR A 4 5.39 11.18 3.71
N MET A 5 4.10 10.84 3.57
CA MET A 5 3.53 10.29 2.34
C MET A 5 3.69 11.28 1.17
N GLU A 6 3.41 12.57 1.38
CA GLU A 6 3.54 13.62 0.36
C GLU A 6 5.00 13.92 0.00
N ALA A 7 5.94 13.70 0.93
CA ALA A 7 7.37 13.82 0.66
C ALA A 7 7.96 12.64 -0.14
N MET A 8 7.15 11.64 -0.49
CA MET A 8 7.55 10.45 -1.24
C MET A 8 6.77 10.34 -2.56
N PRO A 9 7.32 9.66 -3.59
CA PRO A 9 6.62 9.45 -4.87
C PRO A 9 5.39 8.53 -4.76
N GLY A 10 5.04 8.05 -3.56
CA GLY A 10 3.92 7.14 -3.31
C GLY A 10 2.58 7.85 -3.10
N VAL A 11 1.51 7.05 -3.14
CA VAL A 11 0.10 7.48 -2.90
C VAL A 11 -0.48 6.88 -1.62
N GLY A 12 0.38 6.36 -0.74
CA GLY A 12 -0.03 5.75 0.52
C GLY A 12 1.13 5.47 1.45
N LEU A 13 0.82 5.42 2.75
CA LEU A 13 1.77 5.10 3.80
C LEU A 13 1.06 4.40 4.98
N ALA A 14 1.57 3.24 5.37
CA ALA A 14 1.22 2.55 6.59
C ALA A 14 2.19 2.90 7.72
N ALA A 15 1.68 3.06 8.95
CA ALA A 15 2.49 3.44 10.11
C ALA A 15 3.72 2.53 10.38
N PRO A 16 3.67 1.19 10.17
CA PRO A 16 4.84 0.35 10.33
C PRO A 16 6.01 0.71 9.43
N GLN A 17 5.76 1.32 8.26
CA GLN A 17 6.82 1.74 7.34
C GLN A 17 7.75 2.81 7.92
N ILE A 18 7.27 3.56 8.92
CA ILE A 18 8.02 4.59 9.65
C ILE A 18 8.31 4.16 11.10
N GLY A 19 8.25 2.85 11.40
CA GLY A 19 8.59 2.30 12.71
C GLY A 19 7.50 2.47 13.78
N VAL A 20 6.28 2.86 13.40
CA VAL A 20 5.15 3.00 14.33
C VAL A 20 4.28 1.76 14.27
N ALA A 21 4.29 0.96 15.34
CA ALA A 21 3.56 -0.31 15.44
C ALA A 21 2.06 -0.12 15.74
N LEU A 22 1.37 0.71 14.94
CA LEU A 22 -0.07 0.92 14.99
C LEU A 22 -0.71 0.54 13.66
N ARG A 23 -1.98 0.11 13.69
CA ARG A 23 -2.78 -0.16 12.49
C ARG A 23 -3.35 1.12 11.89
N LEU A 24 -2.47 2.03 11.49
CA LEU A 24 -2.83 3.30 10.85
C LEU A 24 -2.31 3.32 9.42
N ALA A 25 -3.14 3.77 8.48
CA ALA A 25 -2.77 4.00 7.10
C ALA A 25 -3.33 5.34 6.60
N VAL A 26 -2.57 6.00 5.74
CA VAL A 26 -3.03 7.15 4.95
C VAL A 26 -2.88 6.83 3.47
N VAL A 27 -3.87 7.21 2.66
CA VAL A 27 -3.86 7.01 1.20
C VAL A 27 -4.37 8.26 0.52
N ASP A 28 -3.65 8.74 -0.49
CA ASP A 28 -4.09 9.80 -1.39
C ASP A 28 -3.73 9.44 -2.83
N ALA A 29 -4.70 8.88 -3.56
CA ALA A 29 -4.58 8.62 -4.98
C ALA A 29 -5.43 9.60 -5.81
N SER A 30 -5.64 10.82 -5.30
CA SER A 30 -6.27 11.91 -6.04
C SER A 30 -5.29 12.55 -7.03
N ASP A 31 -5.82 13.12 -8.11
CA ASP A 31 -5.00 13.78 -9.14
C ASP A 31 -4.31 15.06 -8.62
N THR A 32 -4.93 15.76 -7.66
CA THR A 32 -4.45 17.06 -7.16
C THR A 32 -3.67 16.97 -5.85
N ARG A 33 -3.57 15.79 -5.23
CA ARG A 33 -3.09 15.60 -3.84
C ARG A 33 -3.90 16.41 -2.82
N GLY A 34 -3.58 16.22 -1.53
CA GLY A 34 -4.25 16.91 -0.41
C GLY A 34 -5.63 16.36 -0.05
N GLN A 35 -6.01 15.20 -0.59
CA GLN A 35 -7.28 14.51 -0.32
C GLN A 35 -7.06 13.18 0.40
N ALA A 36 -6.05 13.15 1.28
CA ALA A 36 -5.65 11.95 2.00
C ALA A 36 -6.77 11.41 2.90
N ILE A 37 -7.11 10.14 2.69
CA ILE A 37 -8.02 9.37 3.54
C ILE A 37 -7.20 8.80 4.70
N ARG A 38 -7.69 9.01 5.93
CA ARG A 38 -7.08 8.56 7.18
C ARG A 38 -7.84 7.34 7.66
N MET A 39 -7.12 6.23 7.86
CA MET A 39 -7.73 4.96 8.24
C MET A 39 -7.04 4.41 9.48
N ALA A 40 -7.81 4.20 10.54
CA ALA A 40 -7.42 3.40 11.69
C ALA A 40 -8.11 2.03 11.65
N ASN A 41 -7.35 0.98 11.93
CA ASN A 41 -7.78 -0.42 11.88
C ASN A 41 -8.48 -0.84 10.56
N PRO A 42 -7.97 -0.47 9.37
CA PRO A 42 -8.64 -0.83 8.13
C PRO A 42 -8.66 -2.34 7.90
N HIS A 43 -9.78 -2.84 7.39
CA HIS A 43 -9.92 -4.21 6.89
C HIS A 43 -10.80 -4.28 5.65
N VAL A 44 -10.47 -5.20 4.74
CA VAL A 44 -11.25 -5.45 3.52
C VAL A 44 -12.47 -6.30 3.85
N LEU A 45 -13.66 -5.76 3.63
CA LEU A 45 -14.96 -6.47 3.75
C LEU A 45 -15.26 -7.27 2.48
N HIS A 46 -15.12 -6.62 1.32
CA HIS A 46 -15.41 -7.20 0.02
C HIS A 46 -14.30 -6.89 -0.96
N ALA A 47 -14.05 -7.83 -1.87
CA ALA A 47 -13.07 -7.69 -2.94
C ALA A 47 -13.68 -8.16 -4.25
N SER A 48 -13.47 -7.38 -5.31
CA SER A 48 -13.89 -7.77 -6.66
C SER A 48 -13.13 -9.00 -7.14
N VAL A 49 -13.81 -9.87 -7.89
CA VAL A 49 -13.16 -11.04 -8.53
C VAL A 49 -12.22 -10.65 -9.67
N GLN A 50 -12.45 -9.50 -10.31
CA GLN A 50 -11.66 -9.06 -11.46
C GLN A 50 -10.29 -8.53 -10.98
N PRO A 51 -9.17 -9.18 -11.37
CA PRO A 51 -7.85 -8.67 -11.05
C PRO A 51 -7.51 -7.45 -11.89
N ARG A 52 -6.68 -6.57 -11.31
CA ARG A 52 -6.01 -5.46 -11.97
C ARG A 52 -4.51 -5.61 -11.74
N SER A 53 -3.75 -5.68 -12.83
CA SER A 53 -2.30 -5.59 -12.81
C SER A 53 -1.86 -4.14 -12.58
N HIS A 54 -0.90 -3.93 -11.68
CA HIS A 54 -0.30 -2.62 -11.44
C HIS A 54 1.17 -2.76 -11.05
N GLU A 55 2.00 -1.78 -11.42
CA GLU A 55 3.38 -1.71 -10.94
C GLU A 55 3.39 -1.21 -9.49
N GLU A 56 3.97 -1.98 -8.58
CA GLU A 56 4.12 -1.62 -7.17
C GLU A 56 5.60 -1.53 -6.79
N ALA A 57 5.90 -0.57 -5.92
CA ALA A 57 7.17 -0.36 -5.26
C ALA A 57 6.88 0.08 -3.81
N SER A 58 7.90 0.08 -2.95
CA SER A 58 7.77 0.52 -1.57
C SER A 58 9.02 1.29 -1.14
N PRO A 59 8.88 2.37 -0.35
CA PRO A 59 10.05 3.06 0.22
C PRO A 59 10.88 2.14 1.14
N ASN A 60 10.29 1.05 1.66
CA ASN A 60 10.99 0.04 2.45
C ASN A 60 11.76 -0.98 1.59
N LEU A 61 11.68 -0.90 0.25
CA LEU A 61 12.49 -1.66 -0.69
C LEU A 61 12.87 -0.78 -1.91
N PRO A 62 13.78 0.20 -1.73
CA PRO A 62 14.07 1.20 -2.75
C PRO A 62 14.74 0.62 -4.00
N GLY A 63 14.54 1.29 -5.14
CA GLY A 63 15.23 0.98 -6.40
C GLY A 63 14.69 -0.22 -7.17
N VAL A 64 13.59 -0.84 -6.71
CA VAL A 64 12.94 -1.96 -7.42
C VAL A 64 11.42 -1.85 -7.38
N SER A 65 10.79 -2.38 -8.42
CA SER A 65 9.34 -2.48 -8.58
C SER A 65 8.98 -3.82 -9.20
N ALA A 66 7.71 -4.22 -9.09
CA ALA A 66 7.17 -5.38 -9.79
C ALA A 66 5.70 -5.19 -10.14
N VAL A 67 5.24 -5.82 -11.23
CA VAL A 67 3.82 -5.90 -11.56
C VAL A 67 3.15 -6.92 -10.64
N ILE A 68 2.14 -6.48 -9.90
CA ILE A 68 1.35 -7.26 -8.95
C ILE A 68 -0.12 -7.25 -9.40
N GLU A 69 -0.80 -8.38 -9.19
CA GLU A 69 -2.24 -8.48 -9.40
C GLU A 69 -2.99 -8.39 -8.06
N ARG A 70 -4.00 -7.51 -8.03
CA ARG A 70 -4.92 -7.34 -6.90
C ARG A 70 -6.35 -7.22 -7.42
N PRO A 71 -7.37 -7.50 -6.60
CA PRO A 71 -8.74 -7.03 -6.84
C PRO A 71 -8.77 -5.57 -7.32
N GLY A 72 -9.42 -5.31 -8.44
CA GLY A 72 -9.54 -3.97 -9.03
C GLY A 72 -10.42 -3.02 -8.23
N ALA A 73 -11.29 -3.56 -7.37
CA ALA A 73 -12.10 -2.83 -6.41
C ALA A 73 -12.18 -3.58 -5.08
N VAL A 74 -12.27 -2.83 -3.98
CA VAL A 74 -12.46 -3.35 -2.62
C VAL A 74 -13.38 -2.43 -1.81
N THR A 75 -14.19 -3.03 -0.94
CA THR A 75 -14.90 -2.33 0.13
C THR A 75 -14.11 -2.51 1.41
N VAL A 76 -13.81 -1.42 2.11
CA VAL A 76 -12.99 -1.44 3.33
C VAL A 76 -13.74 -0.72 4.43
N THR A 77 -13.76 -1.31 5.63
CA THR A 77 -14.18 -0.60 6.85
C THR A 77 -12.97 -0.22 7.70
N TYR A 78 -13.06 0.95 8.33
CA TYR A 78 -12.04 1.55 9.18
C TYR A 78 -12.66 2.58 10.11
N LEU A 79 -11.89 3.02 11.11
CA LEU A 79 -12.21 4.21 11.88
C LEU A 79 -11.59 5.44 11.22
N ASP A 80 -12.37 6.50 11.04
CA ASP A 80 -11.90 7.78 10.51
C ASP A 80 -11.15 8.62 11.58
N GLU A 81 -10.73 9.84 11.23
CA GLU A 81 -10.05 10.76 12.15
C GLU A 81 -10.89 11.23 13.35
N HIS A 82 -12.21 11.06 13.28
CA HIS A 82 -13.14 11.38 14.35
C HIS A 82 -13.49 10.14 15.19
N GLY A 83 -12.97 8.96 14.83
CA GLY A 83 -13.24 7.70 15.50
C GLY A 83 -14.59 7.08 15.09
N ALA A 84 -15.22 7.56 14.02
CA ALA A 84 -16.43 6.97 13.48
C ALA A 84 -16.09 5.79 12.57
N GLU A 85 -16.92 4.75 12.60
CA GLU A 85 -16.79 3.61 11.69
C GLU A 85 -17.30 4.01 10.29
N VAL A 86 -16.45 3.79 9.28
CA VAL A 86 -16.72 4.14 7.89
C VAL A 86 -16.51 2.91 7.03
N GLU A 87 -17.51 2.57 6.23
CA GLU A 87 -17.40 1.63 5.11
C GLU A 87 -17.26 2.42 3.80
N LYS A 88 -16.24 2.11 3.00
CA LYS A 88 -15.97 2.82 1.75
C LYS A 88 -15.48 1.90 0.64
N ASP A 89 -16.02 2.13 -0.55
CA ASP A 89 -15.57 1.51 -1.78
C ASP A 89 -14.37 2.24 -2.38
N PHE A 90 -13.38 1.45 -2.79
CA PHE A 90 -12.18 1.92 -3.47
C PHE A 90 -12.02 1.18 -4.80
N VAL A 91 -11.60 1.91 -5.83
CA VAL A 91 -11.41 1.39 -7.19
C VAL A 91 -10.06 1.81 -7.77
N GLY A 92 -9.53 1.04 -8.73
CA GLY A 92 -8.35 1.42 -9.49
C GLY A 92 -7.12 1.65 -8.61
N LEU A 93 -6.47 2.82 -8.73
CA LEU A 93 -5.28 3.15 -7.95
C LEU A 93 -5.57 3.25 -6.46
N TRP A 94 -6.74 3.76 -6.06
CA TRP A 94 -7.15 3.78 -4.66
C TRP A 94 -7.26 2.37 -4.10
N ALA A 95 -7.90 1.45 -4.82
CA ALA A 95 -8.01 0.06 -4.41
C ALA A 95 -6.62 -0.59 -4.26
N THR A 96 -5.72 -0.36 -5.22
CA THR A 96 -4.34 -0.87 -5.15
C THR A 96 -3.61 -0.33 -3.93
N SER A 97 -3.63 0.99 -3.70
CA SER A 97 -2.91 1.63 -2.59
C SER A 97 -3.44 1.17 -1.24
N VAL A 98 -4.77 1.15 -1.03
CA VAL A 98 -5.37 0.71 0.24
C VAL A 98 -5.01 -0.74 0.56
N GLN A 99 -5.11 -1.66 -0.42
CA GLN A 99 -4.73 -3.05 -0.23
C GLN A 99 -3.23 -3.21 0.07
N HIS A 100 -2.38 -2.40 -0.57
CA HIS A 100 -0.94 -2.38 -0.29
C HIS A 100 -0.64 -1.91 1.14
N GLN A 101 -1.33 -0.86 1.62
CA GLN A 101 -1.14 -0.37 2.98
C GLN A 101 -1.67 -1.37 4.01
N ILE A 102 -2.80 -2.04 3.74
CA ILE A 102 -3.31 -3.12 4.60
C ILE A 102 -2.31 -4.29 4.67
N ASP A 103 -1.70 -4.69 3.54
CA ASP A 103 -0.63 -5.70 3.55
C ASP A 103 0.53 -5.28 4.47
N HIS A 104 0.97 -4.01 4.42
CA HIS A 104 2.00 -3.49 5.34
C HIS A 104 1.58 -3.56 6.82
N LEU A 105 0.32 -3.26 7.14
CA LEU A 105 -0.22 -3.40 8.49
C LEU A 105 -0.22 -4.86 8.97
N ASP A 106 -0.28 -5.81 8.04
CA ASP A 106 -0.21 -7.25 8.30
C ASP A 106 1.22 -7.82 8.17
N GLY A 107 2.23 -6.95 8.08
CA GLY A 107 3.64 -7.34 7.99
C GLY A 107 4.04 -7.98 6.66
N ARG A 108 3.25 -7.74 5.60
CA ARG A 108 3.50 -8.24 4.25
C ARG A 108 3.99 -7.13 3.33
N MET A 109 4.83 -7.51 2.39
CA MET A 109 5.33 -6.64 1.33
C MET A 109 4.69 -7.01 -0.01
N TYR A 110 4.64 -6.08 -0.96
CA TYR A 110 4.08 -6.34 -2.30
C TYR A 110 4.71 -7.56 -2.99
N PHE A 111 6.03 -7.77 -2.80
CA PHE A 111 6.74 -8.90 -3.37
C PHE A 111 6.32 -10.26 -2.77
N ASP A 112 5.60 -10.26 -1.65
CA ASP A 112 5.02 -11.49 -1.07
C ASP A 112 3.88 -12.08 -1.91
N ARG A 113 3.37 -11.31 -2.87
CA ARG A 113 2.42 -11.78 -3.88
C ARG A 113 3.11 -12.39 -5.11
N LEU A 114 4.42 -12.21 -5.26
CA LEU A 114 5.18 -12.84 -6.34
C LEU A 114 5.45 -14.31 -6.03
N GLY A 115 5.46 -15.14 -7.08
CA GLY A 115 6.03 -16.47 -7.03
C GLY A 115 7.50 -16.44 -6.63
N LYS A 116 7.96 -17.50 -5.94
CA LYS A 116 9.28 -17.58 -5.29
C LYS A 116 10.44 -17.11 -6.18
N VAL A 117 10.53 -17.59 -7.42
CA VAL A 117 11.62 -17.24 -8.34
C VAL A 117 11.66 -15.73 -8.63
N LYS A 118 10.51 -15.13 -8.96
CA LYS A 118 10.41 -13.68 -9.23
C LYS A 118 10.75 -12.86 -7.98
N ARG A 119 10.28 -13.29 -6.80
CA ARG A 119 10.60 -12.66 -5.51
C ARG A 119 12.10 -12.69 -5.23
N ASP A 120 12.74 -13.85 -5.35
CA ASP A 120 14.17 -14.00 -5.07
C ASP A 120 15.03 -13.15 -6.02
N MET A 121 14.65 -13.08 -7.31
CA MET A 121 15.32 -12.22 -8.28
C MET A 121 15.17 -10.73 -7.93
N LEU A 122 13.97 -10.29 -7.54
CA LEU A 122 13.70 -8.92 -7.13
C LEU A 122 14.54 -8.52 -5.90
N LEU A 123 14.55 -9.36 -4.87
CA LEU A 123 15.31 -9.10 -3.63
C LEU A 123 16.82 -9.08 -3.87
N ARG A 124 17.33 -9.93 -4.78
CA ARG A 124 18.73 -9.87 -5.22
C ARG A 124 19.07 -8.54 -5.91
N ARG A 125 18.17 -8.03 -6.75
CA ARG A 125 18.33 -6.71 -7.41
C ARG A 125 18.32 -5.58 -6.39
N ALA A 126 17.38 -5.59 -5.45
CA ALA A 126 17.29 -4.59 -4.38
C ALA A 126 18.57 -4.55 -3.52
N LYS A 127 19.08 -5.72 -3.13
CA LYS A 127 20.34 -5.82 -2.36
C LYS A 127 21.56 -5.31 -3.13
N LYS A 128 21.56 -5.39 -4.47
CA LYS A 128 22.61 -4.83 -5.31
C LYS A 128 22.49 -3.31 -5.42
N ALA A 129 21.28 -2.78 -5.58
CA ALA A 129 21.02 -1.34 -5.63
C ALA A 129 21.42 -0.64 -4.32
N ALA A 130 21.01 -1.20 -3.18
CA ALA A 130 21.36 -0.67 -1.85
C ALA A 130 22.86 -0.73 -1.48
N ARG A 131 23.71 -1.34 -2.32
CA ARG A 131 25.18 -1.33 -2.16
C ARG A 131 25.87 -0.28 -3.05
N ALA A 132 25.12 0.31 -3.98
CA ALA A 132 25.64 1.30 -4.92
C ALA A 132 25.36 2.75 -4.46
N ASP A 133 24.49 2.91 -3.47
CA ASP A 133 24.28 4.14 -2.68
C ASP A 133 25.16 4.13 -1.42
#